data_AF-A0A2A2KIY0-F1
#
_entry.id   AF-A0A2A2KIY0-F1
#
_cell.length_a   1.000
_cell.length_b   1.000
_cell.length_c   1.000
_cell.angle_alpha   90.00
_cell.angle_beta   90.00
_cell.angle_gamma   90.00
#
_symmetry.space_group_name_H-M   'P 1'
#
loop_
_entity.id
_entity.type
_entity.pdbx_description
1 polymer ?
#
loop_
_entity_poly.entity_id
_entity_poly.type
_entity_poly.pdbx_seq_one_letter_code
_entity_poly.pdbx_strand_id
1 'polypeptide(L)'
;MTRQLWRMAGEHAASIGTLGVTTADERVTTGLTTPDVVTFLSNVAGLAREGVTHVAFEASSHGLTQYRTEGLRVAAAAFTNLSRDHLDYHGDMGAYLTAKLRLRAATGW
;
A
#
# COMPACT_ATOMS: atom_id res chain seq x y z
N MET A 1 -5.79 10.78 -0.89
CA MET A 1 -7.19 11.22 -0.91
C MET A 1 -8.17 10.15 -0.41
N THR A 2 -8.05 8.87 -0.79
CA THR A 2 -8.98 7.79 -0.37
C THR A 2 -9.25 7.76 1.14
N ARG A 3 -8.21 7.81 1.99
CA ARG A 3 -8.35 7.91 3.45
C ARG A 3 -9.21 9.10 3.88
N GLN A 4 -9.00 10.28 3.29
CA GLN A 4 -9.75 11.49 3.64
C GLN A 4 -11.22 11.35 3.26
N LEU A 5 -11.53 10.77 2.10
CA LEU A 5 -12.90 10.51 1.67
C LEU A 5 -13.61 9.53 2.62
N TRP A 6 -12.95 8.44 3.01
CA TRP A 6 -13.49 7.52 4.01
C TRP A 6 -13.77 8.21 5.34
N ARG A 7 -12.85 9.05 5.82
CA ARG A 7 -13.10 9.84 7.04
C ARG A 7 -14.28 10.79 6.90
N MET A 8 -14.43 11.47 5.76
CA MET A 8 -15.59 12.33 5.49
C MET A 8 -16.90 11.55 5.42
N ALA A 9 -16.84 10.26 5.07
CA ALA A 9 -17.98 9.34 5.08
C ALA A 9 -18.24 8.69 6.46
N GLY A 10 -17.46 9.03 7.49
CA GLY A 10 -17.63 8.50 8.85
C GLY A 10 -16.86 7.19 9.12
N GLU A 11 -15.99 6.75 8.21
CA GLU A 11 -15.24 5.50 8.35
C GLU A 11 -13.91 5.68 9.10
N HIS A 12 -13.55 4.67 9.89
CA HIS A 12 -12.27 4.60 10.58
C HIS A 12 -11.17 4.19 9.59
N ALA A 13 -10.38 5.16 9.14
CA ALA A 13 -9.47 4.96 8.03
C ALA A 13 -8.01 5.38 8.30
N ALA A 14 -7.08 4.58 7.77
CA ALA A 14 -5.65 4.84 7.78
C ALA A 14 -5.04 4.80 6.37
N SER A 15 -3.81 5.33 6.25
CA SER A 15 -3.01 5.18 5.04
C SER A 15 -1.57 4.81 5.33
N ILE A 16 -0.95 4.01 4.46
CA ILE A 16 0.45 3.60 4.52
C ILE A 16 1.13 4.02 3.21
N GLY A 17 2.19 4.82 3.26
CA GLY A 17 2.87 5.26 2.03
C GLY A 17 4.24 5.89 2.28
N THR A 18 4.76 6.67 1.33
CA THR A 18 6.02 7.44 1.47
C THR A 18 6.07 8.24 2.77
N LEU A 19 4.91 8.70 3.17
CA LEU A 19 4.65 9.53 4.32
C LEU A 19 4.55 8.74 5.64
N GLY A 20 4.67 7.43 5.62
CA GLY A 20 4.50 6.53 6.75
C GLY A 20 3.05 6.07 6.95
N VAL A 21 2.76 5.59 8.16
CA VAL A 21 1.40 5.22 8.60
C VAL A 21 0.72 6.47 9.14
N THR A 22 -0.47 6.78 8.65
CA THR A 22 -1.26 7.94 9.11
C THR A 22 -2.67 7.50 9.46
N THR A 23 -3.07 7.72 10.71
CA THR A 23 -4.41 7.45 11.25
C THR A 23 -5.21 8.75 11.40
N ALA A 24 -6.29 8.75 12.17
CA ALA A 24 -7.04 9.95 12.49
C ALA A 24 -6.23 10.92 13.36
N ASP A 25 -5.47 10.37 14.29
CA ASP A 25 -4.85 11.08 15.42
C ASP A 25 -3.33 11.12 15.35
N GLU A 26 -2.73 10.14 14.66
CA GLU A 26 -1.29 9.93 14.69
C GLU A 26 -0.67 9.71 13.31
N ARG A 27 0.65 9.89 13.29
CA ARG A 27 1.49 9.61 12.14
C ARG A 27 2.85 9.08 12.57
N VAL A 28 3.22 7.94 12.00
CA VAL A 28 4.50 7.28 12.25
C VAL A 28 5.24 7.08 10.95
N THR A 29 6.50 7.52 10.88
CA THR A 29 7.35 7.39 9.69
C THR A 29 7.91 5.97 9.57
N THR A 30 7.84 5.38 8.38
CA THR A 30 8.32 4.01 8.10
C THR A 30 9.62 3.96 7.30
N GLY A 31 10.09 5.08 6.76
CA GLY A 31 11.33 5.19 5.96
C GLY A 31 11.24 4.66 4.52
N LEU A 32 10.21 3.88 4.19
CA LEU A 32 9.94 3.34 2.86
C LEU A 32 8.51 3.62 2.42
N THR A 33 8.31 3.84 1.12
CA THR A 33 6.97 3.95 0.50
C THR A 33 6.11 2.73 0.78
N THR A 34 6.69 1.54 0.62
CA THR A 34 6.10 0.28 1.05
C THR A 34 7.05 -0.35 2.07
N PRO A 35 6.69 -0.41 3.36
CA PRO A 35 7.50 -1.05 4.40
C PRO A 35 7.82 -2.50 4.06
N ASP A 36 8.83 -3.11 4.68
CA ASP A 36 9.06 -4.55 4.57
C ASP A 36 7.85 -5.35 5.07
N VAL A 37 7.78 -6.64 4.71
CA VAL A 37 6.58 -7.47 4.98
C VAL A 37 6.24 -7.59 6.47
N VAL A 38 7.24 -7.66 7.35
CA VAL A 38 7.00 -7.77 8.79
C VAL A 38 6.43 -6.47 9.30
N THR A 39 7.09 -5.35 9.00
CA THR A 39 6.62 -4.02 9.39
C THR A 39 5.23 -3.72 8.82
N PHE A 40 4.98 -4.06 7.56
CA PHE A 40 3.71 -3.84 6.89
C PHE A 40 2.57 -4.62 7.57
N LEU A 41 2.74 -5.92 7.78
CA LEU A 41 1.72 -6.76 8.44
C LEU A 41 1.53 -6.37 9.91
N SER A 42 2.60 -6.04 10.63
CA SER A 42 2.52 -5.55 12.01
C SER A 42 1.74 -4.23 12.10
N ASN A 43 1.98 -3.28 11.19
CA ASN A 43 1.21 -2.04 11.13
C ASN A 43 -0.27 -2.32 10.87
N VAL A 44 -0.60 -3.18 9.89
CA VAL A 44 -1.99 -3.50 9.57
C VAL A 44 -2.69 -4.19 10.74
N ALA A 45 -2.01 -5.10 11.44
CA ALA A 45 -2.55 -5.75 12.64
C ALA A 45 -2.77 -4.76 13.79
N GLY A 46 -1.85 -3.80 13.98
CA GLY A 46 -1.99 -2.71 14.95
C GLY A 46 -3.22 -1.83 14.64
N LEU A 47 -3.35 -1.39 13.40
CA LEU A 47 -4.50 -0.60 12.93
C LEU A 47 -5.82 -1.34 13.14
N ALA A 48 -5.87 -2.64 12.85
CA ALA A 48 -7.06 -3.45 13.08
C ALA A 48 -7.43 -3.52 14.58
N ARG A 49 -6.44 -3.64 15.48
CA ARG A 49 -6.65 -3.59 16.94
C ARG A 49 -7.16 -2.22 17.42
N GLU A 50 -6.77 -1.15 16.75
CA GLU A 50 -7.25 0.22 17.00
C GLU A 50 -8.64 0.50 16.42
N GLY A 51 -9.26 -0.49 15.75
CA GLY A 51 -10.59 -0.36 15.16
C GLY A 51 -10.60 0.35 13.81
N VAL A 52 -9.47 0.43 13.12
CA VAL A 52 -9.42 0.88 11.72
C VAL A 52 -10.07 -0.17 10.83
N THR A 53 -11.09 0.24 10.08
CA THR A 53 -11.84 -0.62 9.15
C THR A 53 -11.37 -0.47 7.71
N HIS A 54 -10.73 0.66 7.37
CA HIS A 54 -10.31 0.97 6.00
C HIS A 54 -8.83 1.37 5.93
N VAL A 55 -8.07 0.73 5.04
CA VAL A 55 -6.65 1.06 4.82
C VAL A 55 -6.40 1.27 3.33
N ALA A 56 -5.80 2.42 2.99
CA ALA A 56 -5.26 2.68 1.66
C ALA A 56 -3.74 2.65 1.73
N PHE A 57 -3.07 1.87 0.88
CA PHE A 57 -1.61 1.80 0.90
C PHE A 57 -0.98 2.02 -0.47
N GLU A 58 0.23 2.57 -0.47
CA GLU A 58 1.05 2.73 -1.67
C GLU A 58 1.87 1.45 -1.91
N ALA A 59 1.62 0.80 -3.04
CA ALA A 59 2.34 -0.39 -3.48
C ALA A 59 3.43 -0.01 -4.50
N SER A 60 4.64 0.28 -4.00
CA SER A 60 5.79 0.54 -4.85
C SER A 60 6.16 -0.70 -5.68
N SER A 61 6.72 -0.49 -6.87
CA SER A 61 7.19 -1.62 -7.71
C SER A 61 8.27 -2.44 -7.03
N HIS A 62 9.15 -1.80 -6.26
CA HIS A 62 10.11 -2.49 -5.39
C HIS A 62 9.40 -3.36 -4.35
N GLY A 63 8.39 -2.82 -3.66
CA GLY A 63 7.62 -3.56 -2.67
C GLY A 63 6.89 -4.76 -3.25
N LEU A 64 6.30 -4.61 -4.44
CA LEU A 64 5.62 -5.70 -5.16
C LEU A 64 6.60 -6.74 -5.72
N THR A 65 7.78 -6.33 -6.20
CA THR A 65 8.84 -7.27 -6.61
C THR A 65 9.31 -8.12 -5.44
N GLN A 66 9.35 -7.52 -4.24
CA GLN A 66 9.85 -8.12 -3.01
C GLN A 66 8.76 -8.71 -2.12
N TYR A 67 7.52 -8.83 -2.62
CA TYR A 67 6.41 -9.46 -1.88
C TYR A 67 6.06 -8.78 -0.54
N ARG A 68 6.36 -7.49 -0.39
CA ARG A 68 6.23 -6.76 0.89
C ARG A 68 4.79 -6.61 1.38
N THR A 69 3.81 -6.72 0.49
CA THR A 69 2.39 -6.61 0.83
C THR A 69 1.66 -7.95 0.73
N GLU A 70 2.38 -9.06 0.55
CA GLU A 70 1.77 -10.39 0.53
C GLU A 70 1.19 -10.76 1.91
N GLY A 71 0.14 -11.59 1.91
CA GLY A 71 -0.58 -11.98 3.12
C GLY A 71 -1.79 -11.12 3.47
N LEU A 72 -2.05 -10.04 2.73
CA LEU A 72 -3.31 -9.30 2.81
C LEU A 72 -4.19 -9.51 1.59
N ARG A 73 -5.50 -9.55 1.84
CA ARG A 73 -6.50 -9.49 0.79
C ARG A 73 -6.69 -8.03 0.35
N VAL A 74 -6.35 -7.76 -0.90
CA VAL A 74 -6.58 -6.44 -1.51
C VAL A 74 -7.99 -6.40 -2.09
N ALA A 75 -8.85 -5.52 -1.55
CA ALA A 75 -10.24 -5.37 -2.02
C ALA A 75 -10.35 -4.62 -3.35
N ALA A 76 -9.48 -3.62 -3.56
CA ALA A 76 -9.41 -2.85 -4.79
C ALA A 76 -7.96 -2.44 -5.06
N ALA A 77 -7.57 -2.44 -6.34
CA ALA A 77 -6.26 -1.99 -6.79
C ALA A 77 -6.46 -0.85 -7.80
N ALA A 78 -5.69 0.23 -7.67
CA ALA A 78 -5.71 1.36 -8.58
C ALA A 78 -4.34 1.53 -9.23
N PHE A 79 -4.34 1.68 -10.55
CA PHE A 79 -3.16 2.01 -11.33
C PHE A 79 -3.34 3.41 -11.91
N THR A 80 -2.46 4.33 -11.56
CA THR A 80 -2.60 5.74 -11.94
C THR A 80 -1.96 6.04 -13.29
N ASN A 81 -0.67 5.72 -13.45
CA ASN A 81 0.10 5.90 -14.68
C ASN A 81 1.39 5.06 -14.66
N LEU A 82 2.10 5.05 -15.79
CA LEU A 82 3.46 4.54 -15.90
C LEU A 82 4.29 5.40 -16.85
N SER A 83 5.37 5.96 -16.33
CA SER A 83 6.42 6.65 -17.10
C SER A 83 7.79 6.06 -16.77
N ARG A 84 8.83 6.47 -17.50
CA ARG A 84 10.20 5.99 -17.28
C ARG A 84 10.69 6.36 -15.88
N ASP A 85 10.91 5.35 -15.05
CA ASP A 85 11.41 5.45 -13.69
C ASP A 85 11.97 4.08 -13.25
N HIS A 86 12.81 4.03 -12.21
CA HIS A 86 13.31 2.81 -11.57
C HIS A 86 13.93 1.74 -12.50
N LEU A 87 14.46 2.14 -13.67
CA LEU A 87 15.06 1.20 -14.63
C LEU A 87 16.44 0.70 -14.19
N ASP A 88 17.09 1.42 -13.28
CA ASP A 88 18.27 0.94 -12.54
C ASP A 88 17.97 -0.31 -11.71
N TYR A 89 16.73 -0.45 -11.22
CA TYR A 89 16.28 -1.63 -10.48
C TYR A 89 15.60 -2.68 -11.38
N HIS A 90 14.70 -2.26 -12.28
CA HIS A 90 13.89 -3.18 -13.09
C HIS A 90 14.55 -3.57 -14.43
N GLY A 91 15.60 -2.87 -14.87
CA GLY A 91 16.27 -3.09 -16.15
C GLY A 91 15.54 -2.46 -17.34
N ASP A 92 14.25 -2.73 -17.49
CA ASP A 92 13.43 -2.19 -18.59
C ASP A 92 11.97 -1.87 -18.17
N MET A 93 11.26 -1.20 -19.08
CA MET A 93 9.87 -0.77 -18.86
C MET A 93 8.89 -1.94 -18.75
N GLY A 94 9.16 -3.07 -19.41
CA GLY A 94 8.32 -4.27 -19.39
C GLY A 94 8.41 -4.98 -18.04
N ALA A 95 9.61 -5.12 -17.49
CA ALA A 95 9.85 -5.61 -16.14
C ALA A 95 9.22 -4.68 -15.09
N TYR A 96 9.36 -3.36 -15.26
CA TYR A 96 8.75 -2.37 -14.36
C TYR A 96 7.22 -2.46 -14.37
N LEU A 97 6.59 -2.55 -15.55
CA LEU A 97 5.14 -2.76 -15.68
C LEU A 97 4.71 -4.08 -15.02
N THR A 98 5.42 -5.17 -15.30
CA THR A 98 5.14 -6.50 -14.74
C THR A 98 5.18 -6.49 -13.21
N ALA A 99 6.15 -5.80 -12.62
CA ALA A 99 6.23 -5.63 -11.17
C ALA A 99 4.99 -4.94 -10.60
N LYS A 100 4.51 -3.86 -11.25
CA LYS A 100 3.29 -3.14 -10.81
C LYS A 100 2.02 -3.99 -10.95
N LEU A 101 1.90 -4.77 -12.03
CA LEU A 101 0.73 -5.62 -12.29
C LEU A 101 0.58 -6.79 -11.31
N ARG A 102 1.58 -7.07 -10.47
CA ARG A 102 1.45 -8.04 -9.37
C ARG A 102 0.37 -7.67 -8.37
N LEU A 103 0.14 -6.36 -8.15
CA LEU A 103 -0.96 -5.89 -7.32
C LEU A 103 -2.28 -6.19 -8.03
N ARG A 104 -3.01 -7.15 -7.49
CA ARG A 104 -4.33 -7.54 -7.99
C ARG A 104 -5.33 -7.54 -6.85
N ALA A 105 -6.54 -7.09 -7.14
CA ALA A 105 -7.66 -7.28 -6.23
C ALA A 105 -7.99 -8.77 -6.15
N ALA A 106 -8.36 -9.25 -4.96
CA ALA A 106 -8.79 -10.62 -4.78
C ALA A 106 -10.11 -10.86 -5.52
N THR A 107 -10.15 -11.89 -6.35
CA THR A 107 -11.37 -12.38 -7.00
C THR A 107 -12.00 -13.47 -6.13
N GLY A 108 -13.19 -13.20 -5.57
CA GLY A 108 -13.93 -14.13 -4.70
C GLY A 108 -14.08 -13.63 -3.26
N TRP A 109 -15.02 -14.23 -2.51
CA TRP A 109 -15.36 -13.91 -1.11
C TRP A 109 -14.45 -14.60 -0.11
#